data_AF-A0A966NM83-F1
#
_entry.id   AF-A0A966NM83-F1
#
_cell.length_a   1.000
_cell.length_b   1.000
_cell.length_c   1.000
_cell.angle_alpha   90.00
_cell.angle_beta   90.00
_cell.angle_gamma   90.00
#
_symmetry.space_group_name_H-M   'P 1'
#
loop_
_entity.id
_entity.type
_entity.pdbx_description
1 polymer ?
#
loop_
_entity_poly.entity_id
_entity_poly.type
_entity_poly.pdbx_seq_one_letter_code
_entity_poly.pdbx_strand_id
1 'polypeptide(L)'
;EGAIDAASILKPMLARGELQTIGATTLDEFRKHFEKDAALERRFQPVKVDEPSVAHTIEILKGIRDKYESHHHVTITDQALVAAANMADRYIADRHLPDKAIDLIDEAGSRLRIKRMKTPPDLKEIENKIKEVQTAKKKAVDEQRFEEAGRLRDQERALLDERAQKEADVKAQGINLYDEVNEEAIADVLSVWTGIPVYKLTEEETAKLLNMEAELHKRIIGQEDAIKAVSQSIRRTRAGLKDPKRPSGSFIFLGPTGVGKTELAKTLAEFLFGDEDALISLDMSEYMEKHTVSRLVGSPPGYVGYDEGGQLTEAVRRKPFSVVLFDEIEKAHADVFNTLLQILEEGRLTDAQGRTTDFRNTVIIMTSNLGTQDLRKANVGFGKNDEAMSYARMRDKVNDALKVHFRPEFLNRIDEVIVFHELTMVEVVQMVDLMSKRVVSQLEGLGLGLELTEPAKQLLARKGYDPQLGSGWKMTLRTQATSASRLRQSKASSHPWVSISLGRAKAATPPPSERVRRRRPWHTVSYRDVRSGAHAARAQRVSSADQR
;
A
#
# COMPACT_ATOMS: atom_id res chain seq x y z
N GLU A 1 51.27 16.99 2.80
CA GLU A 1 52.31 16.27 2.04
C GLU A 1 52.17 14.79 2.39
N GLY A 2 52.01 13.81 1.52
CA GLY A 2 52.04 13.71 0.07
C GLY A 2 51.91 12.23 -0.24
N ALA A 3 50.71 11.66 -0.09
CA ALA A 3 50.44 10.33 -0.62
C ALA A 3 50.45 10.45 -2.14
N ILE A 4 51.38 9.76 -2.81
CA ILE A 4 51.48 9.81 -4.26
C ILE A 4 50.16 9.25 -4.82
N ASP A 5 49.41 10.11 -5.49
CA ASP A 5 48.19 9.71 -6.18
C ASP A 5 48.56 8.66 -7.24
N ALA A 6 48.00 7.46 -7.13
CA ALA A 6 48.29 6.37 -8.05
C ALA A 6 48.05 6.78 -9.51
N ALA A 7 47.09 7.68 -9.78
CA ALA A 7 46.86 8.19 -11.12
C ALA A 7 48.08 8.95 -11.68
N SER A 8 48.83 9.66 -10.83
CA SER A 8 50.05 10.38 -11.25
C SER A 8 51.20 9.44 -11.63
N ILE A 9 51.25 8.25 -11.05
CA ILE A 9 52.22 7.19 -11.39
C ILE A 9 51.83 6.50 -12.71
N LEU A 10 50.53 6.28 -12.93
CA LEU A 10 50.01 5.51 -14.07
C LEU A 10 49.97 6.31 -15.37
N LYS A 11 49.72 7.64 -15.30
CA LYS A 11 49.59 8.51 -16.49
C LYS A 11 50.77 8.42 -17.47
N PRO A 12 52.05 8.45 -17.05
CA PRO A 12 53.17 8.31 -17.98
C PRO A 12 53.22 6.93 -18.66
N MET A 13 52.90 5.86 -17.95
CA MET A 13 52.91 4.49 -18.47
C MET A 13 51.77 4.28 -19.49
N LEU A 14 50.58 4.80 -19.19
CA LEU A 14 49.44 4.82 -20.10
C LEU A 14 49.73 5.65 -21.37
N ALA A 15 50.43 6.77 -21.23
CA ALA A 15 50.80 7.62 -22.38
C ALA A 15 51.83 6.96 -23.32
N ARG A 16 52.74 6.15 -22.77
CA ARG A 16 53.73 5.39 -23.56
C ARG A 16 53.17 4.07 -24.11
N GLY A 17 51.97 3.66 -23.71
CA GLY A 17 51.39 2.37 -24.08
C GLY A 17 52.07 1.17 -23.42
N GLU A 18 52.89 1.39 -22.39
CA GLU A 18 53.57 0.32 -21.62
C GLU A 18 52.60 -0.47 -20.75
N LEU A 19 51.45 0.13 -20.42
CA LEU A 19 50.40 -0.45 -19.61
C LEU A 19 49.13 -0.60 -20.44
N GLN A 20 48.77 -1.82 -20.79
CA GLN A 20 47.47 -2.14 -21.37
C GLN A 20 46.46 -2.37 -20.24
N THR A 21 45.36 -1.62 -20.22
CA THR A 21 44.42 -1.63 -19.10
C THR A 21 42.98 -1.59 -19.57
N ILE A 22 42.11 -2.31 -18.89
CA ILE A 22 40.66 -2.21 -19.01
C ILE A 22 40.15 -1.68 -17.67
N GLY A 23 39.45 -0.54 -17.71
CA GLY A 23 38.78 0.04 -16.55
C GLY A 23 37.28 -0.25 -16.60
N ALA A 24 36.67 -0.46 -15.43
CA ALA A 24 35.23 -0.54 -15.28
C ALA A 24 34.81 0.49 -14.23
N THR A 25 33.83 1.32 -14.57
CA THR A 25 33.32 2.38 -13.69
C THR A 25 31.82 2.52 -13.87
N THR A 26 31.13 3.00 -12.84
CA THR A 26 29.77 3.51 -13.00
C THR A 26 29.78 4.86 -13.73
N LEU A 27 28.63 5.29 -14.27
CA LEU A 27 28.52 6.62 -14.92
C LEU A 27 28.83 7.75 -13.94
N ASP A 28 28.42 7.61 -12.68
CA ASP A 28 28.63 8.62 -11.65
C ASP A 28 30.12 8.75 -11.27
N GLU A 29 30.81 7.62 -11.11
CA GLU A 29 32.26 7.60 -10.86
C GLU A 29 33.04 8.17 -12.05
N PHE A 30 32.63 7.82 -13.28
CA PHE A 30 33.25 8.33 -14.50
C PHE A 30 33.16 9.86 -14.58
N ARG A 31 31.97 10.43 -14.38
CA ARG A 31 31.75 11.89 -14.38
C ARG A 31 32.50 12.58 -13.25
N LYS A 32 32.51 11.97 -12.05
CA LYS A 32 33.09 12.58 -10.85
C LYS A 32 34.62 12.61 -10.90
N HIS A 33 35.24 11.54 -11.39
CA HIS A 33 36.68 11.30 -11.25
C HIS A 33 37.45 11.26 -12.57
N PHE A 34 36.84 10.80 -13.66
CA PHE A 34 37.52 10.58 -14.94
C PHE A 34 37.36 11.74 -15.91
N GLU A 35 36.12 12.22 -16.09
CA GLU A 35 35.80 13.31 -17.02
C GLU A 35 36.45 14.65 -16.62
N LYS A 36 36.75 14.83 -15.34
CA LYS A 36 37.46 16.02 -14.84
C LYS A 36 38.97 15.99 -15.13
N ASP A 37 39.53 14.83 -15.48
CA ASP A 37 40.96 14.66 -15.73
C ASP A 37 41.26 14.50 -17.23
N ALA A 38 41.58 15.62 -17.87
CA ALA A 38 41.87 15.69 -19.30
C ALA A 38 43.02 14.78 -19.76
N ALA A 39 43.91 14.36 -18.85
CA ALA A 39 45.00 13.45 -19.21
C ALA A 39 44.52 11.99 -19.30
N LEU A 40 43.59 11.58 -18.43
CA LEU A 40 43.01 10.24 -18.46
C LEU A 40 41.94 10.12 -19.55
N GLU A 41 41.09 11.13 -19.71
CA GLU A 41 40.03 11.17 -20.73
C GLU A 41 40.59 10.96 -22.15
N ARG A 42 41.75 11.54 -22.47
CA ARG A 42 42.42 11.40 -23.78
C ARG A 42 43.11 10.04 -24.00
N ARG A 43 43.17 9.19 -22.98
CA ARG A 43 43.93 7.93 -23.00
C ARG A 43 43.03 6.71 -22.94
N PHE A 44 41.79 6.86 -22.51
CA PHE A 44 40.79 5.82 -22.51
C PHE A 44 39.75 6.08 -23.58
N GLN A 45 39.31 5.02 -24.24
CA GLN A 45 38.12 5.08 -25.10
C GLN A 45 36.91 4.66 -24.26
N PRO A 46 35.93 5.54 -24.04
CA PRO A 46 34.73 5.17 -23.30
C PRO A 46 33.90 4.21 -24.16
N VAL A 47 33.66 3.01 -23.62
CA VAL A 47 32.74 2.03 -24.18
C VAL A 47 31.55 1.96 -23.23
N LYS A 48 30.40 2.48 -23.67
CA LYS A 48 29.19 2.46 -22.85
C LYS A 48 28.62 1.04 -22.85
N VAL A 49 28.42 0.50 -21.66
CA VAL A 49 27.71 -0.77 -21.45
C VAL A 49 26.34 -0.43 -20.91
N ASP A 50 25.30 -0.66 -21.72
CA ASP A 50 23.93 -0.44 -21.31
C ASP A 50 23.41 -1.60 -20.45
N GLU A 51 22.39 -1.32 -19.64
CA GLU A 51 21.64 -2.35 -18.94
C GLU A 51 21.08 -3.38 -19.95
N PRO A 52 21.23 -4.69 -19.70
CA PRO A 52 20.70 -5.71 -20.59
C PRO A 52 19.16 -5.63 -20.66
N SER A 53 18.62 -5.92 -21.84
CA SER A 53 17.19 -6.12 -22.00
C SER A 53 16.72 -7.34 -21.18
N VAL A 54 15.44 -7.37 -20.81
CA VAL A 54 14.83 -8.53 -20.12
C VAL A 54 15.12 -9.85 -20.85
N ALA A 55 15.06 -9.85 -22.19
CA ALA A 55 15.38 -11.02 -23.01
C ALA A 55 16.84 -11.46 -22.85
N HIS A 56 17.79 -10.51 -22.88
CA HIS A 56 19.20 -10.82 -22.62
C HIS A 56 19.44 -11.29 -21.18
N THR A 57 18.74 -10.72 -20.20
CA THR A 57 18.83 -11.17 -18.81
C THR A 57 18.37 -12.62 -18.65
N ILE A 58 17.30 -13.03 -19.34
CA ILE A 58 16.85 -14.43 -19.32
C ILE A 58 17.95 -15.37 -19.82
N GLU A 59 18.64 -15.00 -20.91
CA GLU A 59 19.76 -15.81 -21.43
C GLU A 59 20.97 -15.81 -20.47
N ILE A 60 21.29 -14.69 -19.83
CA ILE A 60 22.32 -14.61 -18.78
C ILE A 60 21.95 -15.55 -17.61
N LEU A 61 20.70 -15.52 -17.16
CA LEU A 61 20.19 -16.37 -16.09
C LEU A 61 20.28 -17.86 -16.45
N LYS A 62 19.96 -18.23 -17.69
CA LYS A 62 20.16 -19.61 -18.20
C LYS A 62 21.63 -20.01 -18.14
N GLY A 63 22.54 -19.11 -18.54
CA GLY A 63 23.98 -19.38 -18.55
C GLY A 63 24.61 -19.57 -17.15
N ILE A 64 23.99 -19.02 -16.10
CA ILE A 64 24.47 -19.16 -14.71
C ILE A 64 23.68 -20.18 -13.89
N ARG A 65 22.58 -20.73 -14.44
CA ARG A 65 21.66 -21.66 -13.76
C ARG A 65 22.38 -22.79 -13.04
N ASP A 66 23.23 -23.55 -13.75
CA ASP A 66 23.92 -24.72 -13.20
C ASP A 66 24.75 -24.39 -11.95
N LYS A 67 25.31 -23.18 -11.87
CA LYS A 67 26.10 -22.71 -10.72
C LYS A 67 25.21 -22.53 -9.49
N TYR A 68 24.04 -21.91 -9.65
CA TYR A 68 23.10 -21.68 -8.55
C TYR A 68 22.36 -22.95 -8.14
N GLU A 69 21.98 -23.81 -9.09
CA GLU A 69 21.41 -25.13 -8.81
C GLU A 69 22.39 -25.98 -7.98
N SER A 70 23.66 -26.00 -8.38
CA SER A 70 24.71 -26.72 -7.65
C SER A 70 24.98 -26.12 -6.27
N HIS A 71 25.00 -24.79 -6.15
CA HIS A 71 25.29 -24.11 -4.89
C HIS A 71 24.17 -24.28 -3.85
N HIS A 72 22.91 -24.26 -4.29
CA HIS A 72 21.75 -24.34 -3.40
C HIS A 72 21.15 -25.74 -3.28
N HIS A 73 21.57 -26.67 -4.14
CA HIS A 73 20.99 -28.01 -4.25
C HIS A 73 19.49 -27.99 -4.55
N VAL A 74 19.09 -27.13 -5.49
CA VAL A 74 17.71 -26.96 -5.98
C VAL A 74 17.69 -27.07 -7.50
N THR A 75 16.53 -27.35 -8.08
CA THR A 75 16.31 -27.23 -9.54
C THR A 75 15.61 -25.91 -9.82
N ILE A 76 16.03 -25.14 -10.83
CA ILE A 76 15.42 -23.84 -11.15
C ILE A 76 14.68 -23.96 -12.48
N THR A 77 13.36 -23.72 -12.51
CA THR A 77 12.62 -23.88 -13.77
C THR A 77 12.91 -22.77 -14.77
N ASP A 78 12.73 -23.06 -16.06
CA ASP A 78 12.81 -22.03 -17.11
C ASP A 78 11.79 -20.90 -16.86
N GLN A 79 10.60 -21.25 -16.35
CA GLN A 79 9.58 -20.29 -15.97
C GLN A 79 10.04 -19.39 -14.82
N ALA A 80 10.79 -19.92 -13.85
CA ALA A 80 11.35 -19.12 -12.76
C ALA A 80 12.39 -18.11 -13.26
N LEU A 81 13.23 -18.48 -14.25
CA LEU A 81 14.19 -17.53 -14.84
C LEU A 81 13.48 -16.39 -15.57
N VAL A 82 12.45 -16.73 -16.36
CA VAL A 82 11.59 -15.74 -17.04
C VAL A 82 10.88 -14.85 -16.02
N ALA A 83 10.33 -15.44 -14.95
CA ALA A 83 9.66 -14.71 -13.90
C ALA A 83 10.62 -13.76 -13.17
N ALA A 84 11.81 -14.22 -12.78
CA ALA A 84 12.80 -13.40 -12.10
C ALA A 84 13.20 -12.18 -12.92
N ALA A 85 13.47 -12.33 -14.21
CA ALA A 85 13.81 -11.20 -15.09
C ALA A 85 12.66 -10.19 -15.21
N ASN A 86 11.44 -10.66 -15.52
CA ASN A 86 10.28 -9.80 -15.71
C ASN A 86 9.83 -9.11 -14.42
N MET A 87 9.78 -9.85 -13.30
CA MET A 87 9.35 -9.33 -12.02
C MET A 87 10.39 -8.36 -11.44
N ALA A 88 11.69 -8.66 -11.56
CA ALA A 88 12.72 -7.73 -11.13
C ALA A 88 12.69 -6.43 -11.94
N ASP A 89 12.51 -6.48 -13.26
CA ASP A 89 12.35 -5.28 -14.09
C ASP A 89 11.14 -4.43 -13.68
N ARG A 90 10.02 -5.11 -13.39
CA ARG A 90 8.75 -4.43 -13.11
C ARG A 90 8.65 -3.85 -11.70
N TYR A 91 9.22 -4.53 -10.70
CA TYR A 91 8.94 -4.25 -9.29
C TYR A 91 10.15 -3.77 -8.49
N ILE A 92 11.37 -3.97 -8.99
CA ILE A 92 12.60 -3.46 -8.37
C ILE A 92 13.18 -2.36 -9.27
N ALA A 93 12.88 -1.11 -8.93
CA ALA A 93 13.21 0.06 -9.75
C ALA A 93 14.56 0.71 -9.39
N ASP A 94 15.07 0.50 -8.18
CA ASP A 94 16.29 1.09 -7.65
C ASP A 94 17.57 0.32 -8.02
N ARG A 95 17.42 -0.83 -8.71
CA ARG A 95 18.50 -1.70 -9.14
C ARG A 95 18.38 -2.02 -10.63
N HIS A 96 19.51 -2.36 -11.24
CA HIS A 96 19.62 -2.63 -12.67
C HIS A 96 19.71 -4.13 -12.94
N LEU A 97 19.16 -4.58 -14.06
CA LEU A 97 19.39 -5.91 -14.60
C LEU A 97 20.89 -6.07 -14.98
N PRO A 98 21.43 -7.30 -14.96
CA PRO A 98 20.78 -8.55 -14.57
C PRO A 98 20.81 -8.81 -13.06
N ASP A 99 21.59 -8.02 -12.31
CA ASP A 99 21.92 -8.21 -10.88
C ASP A 99 20.68 -8.46 -10.01
N LYS A 100 19.68 -7.57 -10.10
CA LYS A 100 18.43 -7.71 -9.33
C LYS A 100 17.66 -9.01 -9.61
N ALA A 101 17.76 -9.57 -10.82
CA ALA A 101 17.11 -10.83 -11.16
C ALA A 101 17.92 -12.04 -10.67
N ILE A 102 19.24 -11.93 -10.70
CA ILE A 102 20.16 -12.94 -10.15
C ILE A 102 19.92 -13.10 -8.64
N ASP A 103 19.82 -11.99 -7.92
CA ASP A 103 19.59 -12.04 -6.47
C ASP A 103 18.24 -12.66 -6.10
N LEU A 104 17.19 -12.47 -6.92
CA LEU A 104 15.91 -13.15 -6.71
C LEU A 104 16.04 -14.68 -6.83
N ILE A 105 16.80 -15.16 -7.83
CA ILE A 105 17.09 -16.59 -7.98
C ILE A 105 17.90 -17.11 -6.77
N ASP A 106 18.91 -16.35 -6.36
CA ASP A 106 19.82 -16.71 -5.27
C ASP A 106 19.09 -16.85 -3.92
N GLU A 107 18.28 -15.85 -3.59
CA GLU A 107 17.49 -15.82 -2.35
C GLU A 107 16.40 -16.90 -2.37
N ALA A 108 15.75 -17.15 -3.52
CA ALA A 108 14.76 -18.21 -3.66
C ALA A 108 15.39 -19.60 -3.45
N GLY A 109 16.55 -19.85 -4.05
CA GLY A 109 17.33 -21.06 -3.86
C GLY A 109 17.77 -21.24 -2.40
N SER A 110 18.30 -20.18 -1.78
CA SER A 110 18.73 -20.18 -0.38
C SER A 110 17.58 -20.49 0.57
N ARG A 111 16.40 -19.87 0.38
CA ARG A 111 15.21 -20.12 1.20
C ARG A 111 14.71 -21.55 1.07
N LEU A 112 14.66 -22.11 -0.13
CA LEU A 112 14.27 -23.51 -0.33
C LEU A 112 15.27 -24.45 0.34
N ARG A 113 16.58 -24.18 0.23
CA ARG A 113 17.61 -24.95 0.94
C ARG A 113 17.40 -24.95 2.45
N ILE A 114 17.08 -23.79 3.05
CA ILE A 114 16.80 -23.67 4.49
C ILE A 114 15.51 -24.41 4.86
N LYS A 115 14.45 -24.33 4.05
CA LYS A 115 13.21 -25.10 4.27
C LYS A 115 13.51 -26.60 4.24
N ARG A 116 14.35 -27.06 3.31
CA ARG A 116 14.79 -28.46 3.20
C ARG A 116 15.63 -28.94 4.38
N MET A 117 16.45 -28.09 4.99
CA MET A 117 17.17 -28.46 6.22
C MET A 117 16.23 -28.79 7.39
N LYS A 118 14.97 -28.34 7.33
CA LYS A 118 13.92 -28.71 8.29
C LYS A 118 13.14 -29.97 7.88
N THR A 119 13.42 -30.53 6.71
CA THR A 119 12.84 -31.80 6.25
C THR A 119 13.43 -32.97 7.04
N PRO A 120 12.62 -33.94 7.48
CA PRO A 120 13.11 -35.10 8.21
C PRO A 120 14.20 -35.88 7.42
N PRO A 121 15.30 -36.32 8.08
CA PRO A 121 16.41 -37.03 7.43
C PRO A 121 15.96 -38.25 6.62
N ASP A 122 14.89 -38.92 7.07
CA ASP A 122 14.27 -40.07 6.44
C ASP A 122 13.80 -39.84 4.99
N LEU A 123 13.36 -38.63 4.63
CA LEU A 123 12.90 -38.36 3.26
C LEU A 123 14.07 -38.20 2.28
N LYS A 124 15.16 -37.59 2.76
CA LYS A 124 16.38 -37.37 1.98
C LYS A 124 17.08 -38.68 1.64
N GLU A 125 17.04 -39.67 2.54
CA GLU A 125 17.57 -41.00 2.27
C GLU A 125 16.79 -41.73 1.17
N ILE A 126 15.46 -41.54 1.11
CA ILE A 126 14.62 -42.14 0.07
C ILE A 126 14.93 -41.54 -1.30
N GLU A 127 15.09 -40.21 -1.39
CA GLU A 127 15.45 -39.55 -2.65
C GLU A 127 16.79 -40.03 -3.23
N ASN A 128 17.81 -40.17 -2.37
CA ASN A 128 19.11 -40.68 -2.78
C ASN A 128 18.99 -42.13 -3.29
N LYS A 129 18.24 -42.99 -2.59
CA LYS A 129 17.97 -44.37 -3.03
C LYS A 129 17.25 -44.42 -4.38
N ILE A 130 16.28 -43.52 -4.62
CA ILE A 130 15.59 -43.43 -5.92
C ILE A 130 16.58 -43.08 -7.04
N LYS A 131 17.44 -42.08 -6.84
CA LYS A 131 18.46 -41.69 -7.83
C LYS A 131 19.45 -42.82 -8.14
N GLU A 132 19.89 -43.54 -7.10
CA GLU A 132 20.77 -44.70 -7.26
C GLU A 132 20.09 -45.82 -8.06
N VAL A 133 18.85 -46.17 -7.72
CA VAL A 133 18.06 -47.19 -8.43
C VAL A 133 17.78 -46.78 -9.87
N GLN A 134 17.48 -45.51 -10.14
CA GLN A 134 17.27 -45.01 -11.50
C GLN A 134 18.52 -45.12 -12.36
N THR A 135 19.68 -44.77 -11.80
CA THR A 135 20.98 -44.88 -12.48
C THR A 135 21.32 -46.35 -12.75
N ALA A 136 21.12 -47.22 -11.76
CA ALA A 136 21.33 -48.67 -11.90
C ALA A 136 20.37 -49.29 -12.93
N LYS A 137 19.09 -48.88 -12.93
CA LYS A 137 18.08 -49.35 -13.89
C LYS A 137 18.47 -48.97 -15.31
N LYS A 138 18.88 -47.72 -15.53
CA LYS A 138 19.33 -47.23 -16.85
C LYS A 138 20.52 -48.05 -17.36
N LYS A 139 21.51 -48.27 -16.49
CA LYS A 139 22.68 -49.12 -16.80
C LYS A 139 22.26 -50.57 -17.13
N ALA A 140 21.34 -51.16 -16.36
CA ALA A 140 20.86 -52.53 -16.61
C ALA A 140 20.09 -52.65 -17.95
N VAL A 141 19.37 -51.62 -18.36
CA VAL A 141 18.72 -51.54 -19.68
C VAL A 141 19.75 -51.43 -20.79
N ASP A 142 20.76 -50.56 -20.63
CA ASP A 142 21.84 -50.37 -21.61
C ASP A 142 22.66 -51.66 -21.78
N GLU A 143 22.87 -52.42 -20.71
CA GLU A 143 23.56 -53.72 -20.70
C GLU A 143 22.65 -54.92 -21.07
N GLN A 144 21.40 -54.67 -21.50
CA GLN A 144 20.40 -55.69 -21.88
C GLN A 144 20.07 -56.73 -20.79
N ARG A 145 20.24 -56.38 -19.52
CA ARG A 145 19.89 -57.21 -18.37
C ARG A 145 18.44 -56.97 -17.97
N PHE A 146 17.50 -57.48 -18.79
CA PHE A 146 16.08 -57.18 -18.65
C PHE A 146 15.44 -57.65 -17.34
N GLU A 147 15.90 -58.77 -16.77
CA GLU A 147 15.38 -59.26 -15.47
C GLU A 147 15.83 -58.36 -14.30
N GLU A 148 17.09 -57.91 -14.32
CA GLU A 148 17.64 -56.96 -13.34
C GLU A 148 16.96 -55.60 -13.45
N ALA A 149 16.76 -55.10 -14.68
CA ALA A 149 16.00 -53.88 -14.94
C ALA A 149 14.54 -53.97 -14.47
N GLY A 150 13.90 -55.15 -14.59
CA GLY A 150 12.57 -55.42 -14.07
C GLY A 150 12.50 -55.30 -12.54
N ARG A 151 13.44 -55.93 -11.82
CA ARG A 151 13.53 -55.83 -10.36
C ARG A 151 13.79 -54.39 -9.88
N LEU A 152 14.71 -53.68 -10.55
CA LEU A 152 15.01 -52.29 -10.23
C LEU A 152 13.83 -51.35 -10.51
N ARG A 153 13.01 -51.63 -11.52
CA ARG A 153 11.76 -50.90 -11.79
C ARG A 153 10.74 -51.09 -10.67
N ASP A 154 10.57 -52.31 -10.19
CA ASP A 154 9.63 -52.60 -9.10
C ASP A 154 10.12 -52.01 -7.77
N GLN A 155 11.45 -52.00 -7.54
CA GLN A 155 12.09 -51.32 -6.41
C GLN A 155 11.95 -49.79 -6.48
N GLU A 156 12.13 -49.19 -7.66
CA GLU A 156 11.88 -47.76 -7.88
C GLU A 156 10.43 -47.40 -7.56
N ARG A 157 9.48 -48.23 -8.02
CA ARG A 157 8.05 -48.03 -7.74
C ARG A 157 7.76 -48.05 -6.24
N ALA A 158 8.30 -49.03 -5.51
CA ALA A 158 8.13 -49.11 -4.06
C ALA A 158 8.72 -47.89 -3.32
N LEU A 159 9.89 -47.40 -3.74
CA LEU A 159 10.52 -46.21 -3.15
C LEU A 159 9.74 -44.93 -3.49
N LEU A 160 9.14 -44.84 -4.68
CA LEU A 160 8.27 -43.72 -5.06
C LEU A 160 6.98 -43.71 -4.24
N ASP A 161 6.39 -44.87 -3.99
CA ASP A 161 5.21 -45.01 -3.14
C ASP A 161 5.53 -44.65 -1.67
N GLU A 162 6.68 -45.10 -1.14
CA GLU A 162 7.15 -44.74 0.21
C GLU A 162 7.41 -43.23 0.34
N ARG A 163 8.03 -42.63 -0.67
CA ARG A 163 8.23 -41.18 -0.74
C ARG A 163 6.90 -40.45 -0.69
N ALA A 164 5.95 -40.81 -1.57
CA ALA A 164 4.65 -40.15 -1.65
C ALA A 164 3.89 -40.20 -0.30
N GLN A 165 3.97 -41.31 0.42
CA GLN A 165 3.37 -41.45 1.74
C GLN A 165 4.02 -40.51 2.77
N LYS A 166 5.36 -40.47 2.84
CA LYS A 166 6.06 -39.57 3.76
C LYS A 166 5.90 -38.10 3.39
N GLU A 167 5.85 -37.76 2.11
CA GLU A 167 5.57 -36.39 1.66
C GLU A 167 4.17 -35.95 2.09
N ALA A 168 3.17 -36.84 2.03
CA ALA A 168 1.82 -36.56 2.52
C ALA A 168 1.80 -36.30 4.04
N ASP A 169 2.56 -37.09 4.82
CA ASP A 169 2.67 -36.93 6.27
C ASP A 169 3.38 -35.62 6.66
N VAL A 170 4.45 -35.26 5.95
CA VAL A 170 5.20 -34.02 6.16
C VAL A 170 4.39 -32.79 5.71
N LYS A 171 3.61 -32.92 4.64
CA LYS A 171 2.66 -31.90 4.18
C LYS A 171 1.52 -31.69 5.18
N ALA A 172 1.03 -32.76 5.81
CA ALA A 172 0.05 -32.69 6.89
C ALA A 172 0.61 -31.99 8.14
N GLN A 173 1.93 -32.02 8.34
CA GLN A 173 2.64 -31.25 9.38
C GLN A 173 2.94 -29.79 8.97
N GLY A 174 2.52 -29.36 7.78
CA GLY A 174 2.67 -27.98 7.30
C GLY A 174 4.03 -27.65 6.68
N ILE A 175 4.86 -28.65 6.36
CA ILE A 175 6.18 -28.45 5.74
C ILE A 175 6.05 -28.68 4.23
N ASN A 176 6.24 -27.62 3.44
CA ASN A 176 6.27 -27.70 1.98
C ASN A 176 7.65 -28.15 1.48
N LEU A 177 7.68 -29.25 0.74
CA LEU A 177 8.86 -30.02 0.32
C LEU A 177 9.38 -29.67 -1.10
N TYR A 178 9.03 -28.51 -1.64
CA TYR A 178 9.41 -28.17 -3.00
C TYR A 178 10.93 -28.07 -3.15
N ASP A 179 11.50 -28.90 -4.03
CA ASP A 179 12.93 -28.91 -4.40
C ASP A 179 13.20 -28.08 -5.68
N GLU A 180 12.17 -27.34 -6.12
CA GLU A 180 12.14 -26.64 -7.39
C GLU A 180 11.82 -25.15 -7.18
N VAL A 181 12.72 -24.28 -7.61
CA VAL A 181 12.48 -22.84 -7.72
C VAL A 181 11.57 -22.63 -8.93
N ASN A 182 10.30 -22.33 -8.68
CA ASN A 182 9.28 -22.01 -9.67
C ASN A 182 8.93 -20.50 -9.65
N GLU A 183 7.99 -20.07 -10.50
CA GLU A 183 7.52 -18.67 -10.54
C GLU A 183 7.00 -18.18 -9.17
N GLU A 184 6.36 -19.05 -8.39
CA GLU A 184 5.83 -18.73 -7.06
C GLU A 184 6.95 -18.45 -6.05
N ALA A 185 8.02 -19.26 -6.06
CA ALA A 185 9.17 -19.04 -5.18
C ALA A 185 9.84 -17.68 -5.42
N ILE A 186 9.89 -17.24 -6.68
CA ILE A 186 10.40 -15.91 -7.05
C ILE A 186 9.46 -14.81 -6.55
N ALA A 187 8.15 -14.99 -6.75
CA ALA A 187 7.14 -14.04 -6.28
C ALA A 187 7.16 -13.91 -4.74
N ASP A 188 7.34 -15.01 -4.00
CA ASP A 188 7.46 -15.03 -2.54
C ASP A 188 8.64 -14.18 -2.06
N VAL A 189 9.81 -14.36 -2.66
CA VAL A 189 11.02 -13.60 -2.32
C VAL A 189 10.79 -12.12 -2.58
N LEU A 190 10.29 -11.79 -3.76
CA LEU A 190 10.00 -10.42 -4.12
C LEU A 190 8.96 -9.79 -3.20
N SER A 191 7.98 -10.57 -2.76
CA SER A 191 6.97 -10.10 -1.80
C SER A 191 7.57 -9.81 -0.44
N VAL A 192 8.57 -10.57 0.00
CA VAL A 192 9.31 -10.29 1.25
C VAL A 192 10.17 -9.03 1.10
N TRP A 193 10.84 -8.84 -0.03
CA TRP A 193 11.69 -7.67 -0.26
C TRP A 193 10.90 -6.37 -0.39
N THR A 194 9.79 -6.44 -1.12
CA THR A 194 8.95 -5.27 -1.41
C THR A 194 7.87 -5.04 -0.36
N GLY A 195 7.54 -6.08 0.43
CA GLY A 195 6.42 -6.09 1.38
C GLY A 195 5.06 -6.35 0.71
N ILE A 196 5.02 -6.68 -0.59
CA ILE A 196 3.79 -6.70 -1.37
C ILE A 196 3.62 -8.02 -2.12
N PRO A 197 2.45 -8.67 -2.08
CA PRO A 197 2.19 -9.88 -2.84
C PRO A 197 2.34 -9.66 -4.35
N VAL A 198 3.29 -10.35 -5.00
CA VAL A 198 3.61 -10.15 -6.43
C VAL A 198 2.97 -11.21 -7.36
N TYR A 199 2.00 -11.96 -6.86
CA TYR A 199 1.39 -13.00 -7.66
C TYR A 199 0.66 -12.42 -8.89
N LYS A 200 0.67 -13.15 -10.02
CA LYS A 200 -0.44 -13.05 -10.98
C LYS A 200 -1.71 -13.25 -10.18
N LEU A 201 -2.75 -12.42 -10.41
CA LEU A 201 -4.11 -12.57 -9.87
C LEU A 201 -4.37 -14.00 -9.39
N THR A 202 -4.04 -14.30 -8.13
CA THR A 202 -4.31 -15.63 -7.58
C THR A 202 -5.83 -15.75 -7.51
N GLU A 203 -6.36 -16.95 -7.39
CA GLU A 203 -7.78 -17.08 -7.05
C GLU A 203 -8.12 -16.24 -5.81
N GLU A 204 -7.19 -16.14 -4.85
CA GLU A 204 -7.30 -15.30 -3.67
C GLU A 204 -7.30 -13.79 -3.98
N GLU A 205 -6.38 -13.27 -4.80
CA GLU A 205 -6.36 -11.84 -5.16
C GLU A 205 -7.57 -11.47 -6.02
N THR A 206 -7.98 -12.35 -6.93
CA THR A 206 -9.19 -12.19 -7.74
C THR A 206 -10.42 -12.16 -6.85
N ALA A 207 -10.55 -13.11 -5.92
CA ALA A 207 -11.64 -13.13 -4.94
C ALA A 207 -11.63 -11.88 -4.05
N LYS A 208 -10.46 -11.43 -3.63
CA LYS A 208 -10.29 -10.18 -2.87
C LYS A 208 -10.81 -8.98 -3.66
N LEU A 209 -10.41 -8.84 -4.92
CA LEU A 209 -10.84 -7.74 -5.80
C LEU A 209 -12.33 -7.82 -6.20
N LEU A 210 -12.90 -9.02 -6.30
CA LEU A 210 -14.35 -9.20 -6.50
C LEU A 210 -15.16 -8.76 -5.29
N ASN A 211 -14.59 -8.88 -4.09
CA ASN A 211 -15.20 -8.45 -2.83
C ASN A 211 -14.79 -7.03 -2.40
N MET A 212 -14.10 -6.28 -3.27
CA MET A 212 -13.52 -4.98 -2.94
C MET A 212 -14.55 -3.99 -2.41
N GLU A 213 -15.71 -3.87 -3.05
CA GLU A 213 -16.78 -2.97 -2.60
C GLU A 213 -17.21 -3.30 -1.17
N ALA A 214 -17.45 -4.59 -0.87
CA ALA A 214 -17.88 -5.04 0.45
C ALA A 214 -16.81 -4.77 1.53
N GLU A 215 -15.54 -4.97 1.20
CA GLU A 215 -14.42 -4.67 2.11
C GLU A 215 -14.30 -3.16 2.38
N LEU A 216 -14.39 -2.31 1.35
CA LEU A 216 -14.36 -0.86 1.51
C LEU A 216 -15.56 -0.36 2.34
N HIS A 217 -16.74 -0.95 2.16
CA HIS A 217 -17.96 -0.61 2.93
C HIS A 217 -17.90 -0.98 4.42
N LYS A 218 -16.93 -1.79 4.87
CA LYS A 218 -16.72 -2.02 6.31
C LYS A 218 -16.29 -0.74 7.03
N ARG A 219 -15.62 0.17 6.32
CA ARG A 219 -15.06 1.41 6.86
C ARG A 219 -15.72 2.66 6.29
N ILE A 220 -16.15 2.63 5.03
CA ILE A 220 -16.80 3.75 4.36
C ILE A 220 -18.32 3.55 4.35
N ILE A 221 -19.04 4.57 4.78
CA ILE A 221 -20.50 4.56 4.89
C ILE A 221 -21.10 5.44 3.80
N GLY A 222 -22.09 4.91 3.10
CA GLY A 222 -22.65 5.54 1.90
C GLY A 222 -21.67 5.51 0.73
N GLN A 223 -21.79 6.47 -0.18
CA GLN A 223 -20.86 6.66 -1.31
C GLN A 223 -20.78 5.42 -2.23
N GLU A 224 -21.90 4.73 -2.42
CA GLU A 224 -22.01 3.50 -3.22
C GLU A 224 -21.43 3.67 -4.62
N ASP A 225 -21.79 4.75 -5.30
CA ASP A 225 -21.32 5.04 -6.66
C ASP A 225 -19.81 5.31 -6.69
N ALA A 226 -19.27 5.98 -5.66
CA ALA A 226 -17.86 6.29 -5.57
C ALA A 226 -17.02 5.02 -5.37
N ILE A 227 -17.44 4.16 -4.45
CA ILE A 227 -16.78 2.88 -4.17
C ILE A 227 -16.85 1.98 -5.40
N LYS A 228 -18.02 1.88 -6.04
CA LYS A 228 -18.20 1.08 -7.25
C LYS A 228 -17.30 1.55 -8.39
N ALA A 229 -17.24 2.85 -8.65
CA ALA A 229 -16.41 3.41 -9.73
C ALA A 229 -14.92 3.19 -9.49
N VAL A 230 -14.44 3.39 -8.25
CA VAL A 230 -13.04 3.09 -7.88
C VAL A 230 -12.73 1.60 -8.03
N SER A 231 -13.58 0.72 -7.49
CA SER A 231 -13.38 -0.73 -7.57
C SER A 231 -13.37 -1.25 -9.02
N GLN A 232 -14.26 -0.72 -9.87
CA GLN A 232 -14.27 -1.04 -11.29
C GLN A 232 -12.98 -0.61 -12.00
N SER A 233 -12.51 0.61 -11.75
CA SER A 233 -11.28 1.13 -12.37
C SER A 233 -10.06 0.30 -11.97
N ILE A 234 -9.92 -0.03 -10.67
CA ILE A 234 -8.80 -0.84 -10.17
C ILE A 234 -8.84 -2.27 -10.73
N ARG A 235 -10.03 -2.89 -10.82
CA ARG A 235 -10.18 -4.21 -11.44
C ARG A 235 -9.75 -4.22 -12.91
N ARG A 236 -10.06 -3.18 -13.69
CA ARG A 236 -9.62 -3.06 -15.09
C ARG A 236 -8.09 -3.05 -15.19
N THR A 237 -7.43 -2.28 -14.34
CA THR A 237 -5.95 -2.25 -14.28
C THR A 237 -5.39 -3.61 -13.92
N ARG A 238 -5.90 -4.25 -12.86
CA ARG A 238 -5.41 -5.56 -12.39
C ARG A 238 -5.64 -6.67 -13.40
N ALA A 239 -6.73 -6.61 -14.18
CA ALA A 239 -7.00 -7.52 -15.30
C ALA A 239 -6.10 -7.29 -16.53
N GLY A 240 -5.16 -6.35 -16.49
CA GLY A 240 -4.26 -6.05 -17.61
C GLY A 240 -4.94 -5.32 -18.78
N LEU A 241 -6.12 -4.73 -18.56
CA LEU A 241 -6.88 -4.01 -19.59
C LEU A 241 -6.45 -2.53 -19.72
N LYS A 242 -5.43 -2.11 -18.96
CA LYS A 242 -4.88 -0.75 -18.95
C LYS A 242 -3.42 -0.76 -19.39
N ASP A 243 -2.96 0.35 -19.94
CA ASP A 243 -1.55 0.56 -20.30
C ASP A 243 -0.63 0.33 -19.08
N PRO A 244 0.32 -0.62 -19.16
CA PRO A 244 1.25 -0.94 -18.07
C PRO A 244 2.24 0.18 -17.76
N LYS A 245 2.36 1.20 -18.62
CA LYS A 245 3.20 2.37 -18.38
C LYS A 245 2.56 3.41 -17.47
N ARG A 246 1.24 3.35 -17.24
CA ARG A 246 0.52 4.36 -16.46
C ARG A 246 0.36 3.91 -15.00
N PRO A 247 0.10 4.84 -14.06
CA PRO A 247 -0.22 4.49 -12.68
C PRO A 247 -1.39 3.51 -12.61
N SER A 248 -1.42 2.70 -11.55
CA SER A 248 -2.40 1.64 -11.34
C SER A 248 -3.85 2.17 -11.24
N GLY A 249 -4.02 3.43 -10.85
CA GLY A 249 -5.28 4.15 -10.91
C GLY A 249 -5.03 5.65 -10.78
N SER A 250 -5.88 6.47 -11.40
CA SER A 250 -5.83 7.92 -11.31
C SER A 250 -7.25 8.48 -11.17
N PHE A 251 -7.49 9.16 -10.06
CA PHE A 251 -8.84 9.57 -9.64
C PHE A 251 -8.87 11.04 -9.22
N ILE A 252 -9.95 11.73 -9.56
CA ILE A 252 -10.31 13.01 -8.92
C ILE A 252 -11.53 12.78 -8.02
N PHE A 253 -11.38 13.00 -6.72
CA PHE A 253 -12.44 12.92 -5.72
C PHE A 253 -13.04 14.30 -5.49
N LEU A 254 -14.29 14.49 -5.89
CA LEU A 254 -15.03 15.75 -5.79
C LEU A 254 -16.12 15.63 -4.75
N GLY A 255 -16.27 16.64 -3.90
CA GLY A 255 -17.34 16.67 -2.92
C GLY A 255 -17.04 17.64 -1.77
N PRO A 256 -18.00 17.95 -0.91
CA PRO A 256 -17.77 18.83 0.24
C PRO A 256 -16.72 18.28 1.22
N THR A 257 -16.19 19.14 2.09
CA THR A 257 -15.28 18.71 3.16
C THR A 257 -15.99 17.76 4.13
N GLY A 258 -15.29 16.69 4.54
CA GLY A 258 -15.77 15.77 5.58
C GLY A 258 -16.70 14.65 5.12
N VAL A 259 -16.96 14.50 3.81
CA VAL A 259 -17.79 13.42 3.25
C VAL A 259 -17.09 12.06 3.08
N GLY A 260 -15.76 12.01 3.30
CA GLY A 260 -15.00 10.75 3.32
C GLY A 260 -13.94 10.56 2.22
N LYS A 261 -13.64 11.59 1.42
CA LYS A 261 -12.61 11.53 0.34
C LYS A 261 -11.27 10.96 0.80
N THR A 262 -10.69 11.56 1.85
CA THR A 262 -9.41 11.13 2.45
C THR A 262 -9.51 9.77 3.14
N GLU A 263 -10.68 9.44 3.70
CA GLU A 263 -10.89 8.15 4.35
C GLU A 263 -10.93 7.00 3.33
N LEU A 264 -11.54 7.24 2.16
CA LEU A 264 -11.51 6.27 1.06
C LEU A 264 -10.07 6.04 0.57
N ALA A 265 -9.25 7.10 0.46
CA ALA A 265 -7.84 6.97 0.09
C ALA A 265 -7.05 6.10 1.09
N LYS A 266 -7.26 6.30 2.40
CA LYS A 266 -6.65 5.47 3.46
C LYS A 266 -7.10 4.02 3.38
N THR A 267 -8.41 3.80 3.23
CA THR A 267 -9.00 2.47 3.14
C THR A 267 -8.49 1.73 1.90
N LEU A 268 -8.28 2.45 0.78
CA LEU A 268 -7.68 1.88 -0.43
C LEU A 268 -6.22 1.49 -0.22
N ALA A 269 -5.43 2.30 0.51
CA ALA A 269 -4.05 1.97 0.82
C ALA A 269 -3.95 0.67 1.64
N GLU A 270 -4.76 0.57 2.70
CA GLU A 270 -4.87 -0.63 3.53
C GLU A 270 -5.34 -1.85 2.70
N PHE A 271 -6.39 -1.69 1.90
CA PHE A 271 -6.93 -2.80 1.11
C PHE A 271 -5.95 -3.31 0.04
N LEU A 272 -5.33 -2.40 -0.71
CA LEU A 272 -4.46 -2.75 -1.84
C LEU A 272 -3.06 -3.18 -1.42
N PHE A 273 -2.50 -2.51 -0.41
CA PHE A 273 -1.09 -2.66 -0.03
C PHE A 273 -0.91 -3.24 1.37
N GLY A 274 -1.99 -3.52 2.10
CA GLY A 274 -1.97 -4.14 3.42
C GLY A 274 -1.59 -3.19 4.56
N ASP A 275 -1.34 -1.92 4.26
CA ASP A 275 -0.84 -0.93 5.21
C ASP A 275 -1.48 0.45 4.97
N GLU A 276 -2.06 1.05 6.01
CA GLU A 276 -2.55 2.43 5.95
C GLU A 276 -1.41 3.44 5.71
N ASP A 277 -0.19 3.14 6.18
CA ASP A 277 0.99 3.99 6.02
C ASP A 277 1.53 3.95 4.58
N ALA A 278 0.97 3.10 3.70
CA ALA A 278 1.19 3.19 2.26
C ALA A 278 0.49 4.40 1.61
N LEU A 279 -0.24 5.22 2.38
CA LEU A 279 -0.75 6.51 1.94
C LEU A 279 0.33 7.60 2.05
N ILE A 280 0.74 8.14 0.91
CA ILE A 280 1.56 9.35 0.82
C ILE A 280 0.61 10.53 0.61
N SER A 281 0.49 11.41 1.60
CA SER A 281 -0.42 12.57 1.54
C SER A 281 0.36 13.87 1.37
N LEU A 282 -0.08 14.70 0.44
CA LEU A 282 0.48 16.01 0.13
C LEU A 282 -0.64 17.05 0.10
N ASP A 283 -0.51 18.10 0.90
CA ASP A 283 -1.44 19.23 0.90
C ASP A 283 -1.02 20.23 -0.18
N MET A 284 -1.86 20.43 -1.18
CA MET A 284 -1.57 21.30 -2.31
C MET A 284 -1.60 22.80 -1.96
N SER A 285 -2.12 23.16 -0.78
CA SER A 285 -1.99 24.51 -0.23
C SER A 285 -0.53 24.88 0.10
N GLU A 286 0.34 23.90 0.35
CA GLU A 286 1.78 24.15 0.52
C GLU A 286 2.53 24.43 -0.80
N TYR A 287 1.87 24.12 -1.92
CA TYR A 287 2.41 24.18 -3.28
C TYR A 287 1.74 25.27 -4.15
N MET A 288 1.17 26.29 -3.51
CA MET A 288 0.54 27.44 -4.19
C MET A 288 1.54 28.32 -4.94
N GLU A 289 2.80 28.34 -4.51
CA GLU A 289 3.83 29.23 -5.05
C GLU A 289 4.83 28.47 -5.91
N LYS A 290 5.32 29.13 -6.97
CA LYS A 290 6.26 28.50 -7.92
C LYS A 290 7.51 27.91 -7.26
N HIS A 291 8.06 28.59 -6.26
CA HIS A 291 9.29 28.15 -5.60
C HIS A 291 9.07 26.97 -4.65
N THR A 292 7.85 26.69 -4.22
CA THR A 292 7.56 25.52 -3.37
C THR A 292 7.37 24.25 -4.19
N VAL A 293 7.03 24.37 -5.49
CA VAL A 293 6.92 23.25 -6.43
C VAL A 293 8.25 22.48 -6.56
N SER A 294 9.40 23.16 -6.49
CA SER A 294 10.69 22.47 -6.55
C SER A 294 10.91 21.55 -5.35
N ARG A 295 10.25 21.77 -4.20
CA ARG A 295 10.32 20.83 -3.05
C ARG A 295 9.63 19.50 -3.35
N LEU A 296 8.65 19.48 -4.27
CA LEU A 296 7.92 18.27 -4.63
C LEU A 296 8.82 17.27 -5.38
N VAL A 297 9.63 17.79 -6.32
CA VAL A 297 10.42 17.00 -7.27
C VAL A 297 11.92 17.03 -6.97
N GLY A 298 12.41 18.09 -6.34
CA GLY A 298 13.83 18.35 -6.05
C GLY A 298 14.27 19.70 -6.61
N SER A 299 15.13 20.40 -5.88
CA SER A 299 15.69 21.68 -6.34
C SER A 299 16.68 21.48 -7.50
N PRO A 300 16.74 22.38 -8.50
CA PRO A 300 17.76 22.34 -9.55
C PRO A 300 19.19 22.59 -9.03
N PRO A 301 20.24 22.21 -9.79
CA PRO A 301 21.63 22.53 -9.45
C PRO A 301 21.83 24.02 -9.17
N GLY A 302 22.44 24.34 -8.02
CA GLY A 302 22.73 25.72 -7.61
C GLY A 302 21.69 26.39 -6.69
N TYR A 303 20.62 25.67 -6.32
CA TYR A 303 19.62 26.14 -5.35
C TYR A 303 19.77 25.46 -3.97
N VAL A 304 19.33 26.13 -2.91
CA VAL A 304 19.30 25.54 -1.55
C VAL A 304 18.38 24.31 -1.55
N GLY A 305 18.84 23.21 -0.96
CA GLY A 305 18.15 21.92 -0.99
C GLY A 305 18.40 21.11 -2.27
N TYR A 306 19.40 21.46 -3.08
CA TYR A 306 19.81 20.65 -4.25
C TYR A 306 20.16 19.21 -3.87
N ASP A 307 20.83 18.99 -2.74
CA ASP A 307 21.19 17.64 -2.27
C ASP A 307 20.02 16.90 -1.61
N GLU A 308 18.90 17.59 -1.32
CA GLU A 308 17.68 16.98 -0.78
C GLU A 308 16.77 16.57 -1.95
N GLY A 309 16.50 15.26 -2.09
CA GLY A 309 15.56 14.76 -3.08
C GLY A 309 14.14 15.32 -2.87
N GLY A 310 13.32 15.34 -3.92
CA GLY A 310 11.95 15.83 -3.83
C GLY A 310 11.09 15.03 -2.85
N GLN A 311 10.19 15.72 -2.13
CA GLN A 311 9.31 15.10 -1.15
C GLN A 311 8.47 13.97 -1.75
N LEU A 312 7.93 14.17 -2.95
CA LEU A 312 7.13 13.16 -3.65
C LEU A 312 8.02 12.05 -4.22
N THR A 313 9.09 12.42 -4.92
CA THR A 313 9.97 11.47 -5.61
C THR A 313 10.68 10.54 -4.64
N GLU A 314 11.10 11.02 -3.46
CA GLU A 314 11.72 10.20 -2.42
C GLU A 314 10.70 9.34 -1.67
N ALA A 315 9.51 9.89 -1.36
CA ALA A 315 8.47 9.12 -0.69
C ALA A 315 8.02 7.93 -1.54
N VAL A 316 7.80 8.13 -2.85
CA VAL A 316 7.43 7.06 -3.78
C VAL A 316 8.61 6.13 -4.04
N ARG A 317 9.86 6.60 -4.09
CA ARG A 317 11.02 5.70 -4.20
C ARG A 317 11.14 4.75 -3.00
N ARG A 318 10.83 5.24 -1.79
CA ARG A 318 10.80 4.41 -0.57
C ARG A 318 9.58 3.49 -0.51
N LYS A 319 8.44 3.93 -1.07
CA LYS A 319 7.17 3.20 -1.09
C LYS A 319 6.58 3.21 -2.51
N PRO A 320 7.14 2.42 -3.45
CA PRO A 320 6.73 2.45 -4.86
C PRO A 320 5.32 1.93 -5.10
N PHE A 321 4.75 1.24 -4.10
CA PHE A 321 3.38 0.77 -4.08
C PHE A 321 2.65 1.53 -2.98
N SER A 322 1.97 2.57 -3.40
CA SER A 322 1.37 3.52 -2.48
C SER A 322 0.15 4.15 -3.11
N VAL A 323 -0.71 4.66 -2.25
CA VAL A 323 -1.73 5.63 -2.67
C VAL A 323 -1.10 7.00 -2.49
N VAL A 324 -1.00 7.79 -3.56
CA VAL A 324 -0.53 9.17 -3.51
C VAL A 324 -1.74 10.09 -3.54
N LEU A 325 -1.96 10.79 -2.44
CA LEU A 325 -3.07 11.71 -2.24
C LEU A 325 -2.59 13.17 -2.37
N PHE A 326 -3.09 13.85 -3.39
CA PHE A 326 -2.96 15.30 -3.56
C PHE A 326 -4.25 15.97 -3.05
N ASP A 327 -4.22 16.48 -1.83
CA ASP A 327 -5.38 17.10 -1.19
C ASP A 327 -5.54 18.56 -1.66
N GLU A 328 -6.78 18.98 -1.92
CA GLU A 328 -7.12 20.35 -2.39
C GLU A 328 -6.38 20.79 -3.67
N ILE A 329 -6.39 19.94 -4.70
CA ILE A 329 -5.62 20.15 -5.94
C ILE A 329 -5.90 21.48 -6.64
N GLU A 330 -7.07 22.08 -6.43
CA GLU A 330 -7.40 23.41 -6.96
C GLU A 330 -6.52 24.55 -6.40
N LYS A 331 -5.82 24.32 -5.29
CA LYS A 331 -4.91 25.31 -4.69
C LYS A 331 -3.51 25.27 -5.29
N ALA A 332 -3.13 24.16 -5.93
CA ALA A 332 -1.78 23.98 -6.45
C ALA A 332 -1.41 25.03 -7.50
N HIS A 333 -0.13 25.39 -7.53
CA HIS A 333 0.45 26.17 -8.63
C HIS A 333 0.36 25.41 -9.96
N ALA A 334 0.25 26.14 -11.08
CA ALA A 334 0.16 25.59 -12.42
C ALA A 334 1.28 24.58 -12.76
N ASP A 335 2.48 24.80 -12.25
CA ASP A 335 3.65 23.94 -12.50
C ASP A 335 3.53 22.55 -11.86
N VAL A 336 2.71 22.37 -10.81
CA VAL A 336 2.43 21.04 -10.23
C VAL A 336 1.72 20.15 -11.24
N PHE A 337 0.84 20.72 -12.07
CA PHE A 337 0.10 19.96 -13.08
C PHE A 337 1.01 19.41 -14.19
N ASN A 338 2.11 20.09 -14.51
CA ASN A 338 3.09 19.60 -15.47
C ASN A 338 3.77 18.33 -14.95
N THR A 339 4.16 18.34 -13.66
CA THR A 339 4.69 17.17 -12.96
C THR A 339 3.68 16.03 -12.94
N LEU A 340 2.41 16.32 -12.63
CA LEU A 340 1.35 15.32 -12.61
C LEU A 340 1.05 14.74 -14.00
N LEU A 341 1.08 15.55 -15.05
CA LEU A 341 0.91 15.07 -16.44
C LEU A 341 1.96 14.01 -16.77
N GLN A 342 3.23 14.27 -16.46
CA GLN A 342 4.31 13.30 -16.68
C GLN A 342 4.05 11.98 -15.92
N ILE A 343 3.63 12.06 -14.65
CA ILE A 343 3.28 10.88 -13.85
C ILE A 343 2.11 10.12 -14.48
N LEU A 344 1.04 10.81 -14.90
CA LEU A 344 -0.18 10.19 -15.40
C LEU A 344 -0.02 9.59 -16.82
N GLU A 345 0.94 10.09 -17.60
CA GLU A 345 1.25 9.63 -18.96
C GLU A 345 2.29 8.51 -18.98
N GLU A 346 3.43 8.71 -18.32
CA GLU A 346 4.60 7.83 -18.43
C GLU A 346 4.78 6.93 -17.20
N GLY A 347 4.00 7.17 -16.14
CA GLY A 347 4.14 6.47 -14.86
C GLY A 347 5.53 6.64 -14.25
N ARG A 348 6.24 7.71 -14.62
CA ARG A 348 7.59 8.00 -14.16
C ARG A 348 7.75 9.51 -13.96
N LEU A 349 8.63 9.87 -13.04
CA LEU A 349 9.02 11.26 -12.83
C LEU A 349 10.53 11.32 -12.64
N THR A 350 11.19 12.15 -13.43
CA THR A 350 12.63 12.39 -13.30
C THR A 350 12.87 13.65 -12.49
N ASP A 351 13.66 13.55 -11.43
CA ASP A 351 14.01 14.69 -10.60
C ASP A 351 15.06 15.60 -11.26
N ALA A 352 15.33 16.74 -10.63
CA ALA A 352 16.30 17.71 -11.13
C ALA A 352 17.76 17.20 -11.13
N GLN A 353 18.04 16.08 -10.46
CA GLN A 353 19.34 15.39 -10.49
C GLN A 353 19.41 14.32 -11.59
N GLY A 354 18.32 14.11 -12.35
CA GLY A 354 18.24 13.09 -13.39
C GLY A 354 17.86 11.70 -12.88
N ARG A 355 17.50 11.55 -11.59
CA ARG A 355 17.07 10.28 -11.01
C ARG A 355 15.59 10.06 -11.30
N THR A 356 15.24 8.89 -11.81
CA THR A 356 13.86 8.59 -12.21
C THR A 356 13.16 7.77 -11.12
N THR A 357 11.96 8.19 -10.72
CA THR A 357 11.08 7.49 -9.79
C THR A 357 9.91 6.87 -10.55
N ASP A 358 9.55 5.63 -10.19
CA ASP A 358 8.48 4.85 -10.83
C ASP A 358 7.15 4.99 -10.08
N PHE A 359 6.09 5.31 -10.80
CA PHE A 359 4.72 5.50 -10.34
C PHE A 359 3.75 4.45 -10.90
N ARG A 360 4.20 3.50 -11.74
CA ARG A 360 3.34 2.47 -12.37
C ARG A 360 2.55 1.66 -11.33
N ASN A 361 3.13 1.44 -10.16
CA ASN A 361 2.53 0.69 -9.05
C ASN A 361 1.80 1.57 -8.03
N THR A 362 1.60 2.86 -8.32
CA THR A 362 0.90 3.80 -7.44
C THR A 362 -0.55 4.01 -7.86
N VAL A 363 -1.40 4.36 -6.90
CA VAL A 363 -2.74 4.90 -7.15
C VAL A 363 -2.73 6.39 -6.85
N ILE A 364 -2.97 7.21 -7.87
CA ILE A 364 -3.01 8.66 -7.76
C ILE A 364 -4.42 9.11 -7.44
N ILE A 365 -4.61 9.82 -6.33
CA ILE A 365 -5.88 10.40 -5.93
C ILE A 365 -5.68 11.90 -5.74
N MET A 366 -6.54 12.69 -6.36
CA MET A 366 -6.59 14.13 -6.14
C MET A 366 -7.93 14.48 -5.53
N THR A 367 -7.96 15.21 -4.42
CA THR A 367 -9.23 15.70 -3.87
C THR A 367 -9.46 17.13 -4.33
N SER A 368 -10.74 17.49 -4.52
CA SER A 368 -11.12 18.87 -4.75
C SER A 368 -12.48 19.18 -4.15
N ASN A 369 -12.67 20.44 -3.76
CA ASN A 369 -13.95 20.97 -3.31
C ASN A 369 -14.66 21.78 -4.41
N LEU A 370 -14.15 21.79 -5.65
CA LEU A 370 -14.74 22.53 -6.78
C LEU A 370 -16.17 22.08 -7.10
N GLY A 371 -17.01 23.05 -7.47
CA GLY A 371 -18.41 22.81 -7.86
C GLY A 371 -19.36 22.45 -6.71
N THR A 372 -18.88 22.36 -5.47
CA THR A 372 -19.67 21.88 -4.32
C THR A 372 -20.64 22.91 -3.74
N GLN A 373 -20.40 24.21 -3.96
CA GLN A 373 -21.25 25.29 -3.45
C GLN A 373 -22.64 25.30 -4.09
N ASP A 374 -22.73 24.94 -5.37
CA ASP A 374 -24.00 24.90 -6.10
C ASP A 374 -24.80 23.62 -5.82
N LEU A 375 -24.14 22.57 -5.32
CA LEU A 375 -24.81 21.34 -4.85
C LEU A 375 -25.72 21.63 -3.66
N ARG A 376 -25.31 22.56 -2.78
CA ARG A 376 -26.10 22.98 -1.61
C ARG A 376 -27.35 23.76 -1.97
N LYS A 377 -27.31 24.57 -3.04
CA LYS A 377 -28.44 25.39 -3.47
C LYS A 377 -29.51 24.59 -4.23
N ALA A 378 -29.12 23.51 -4.89
CA ALA A 378 -30.02 22.68 -5.68
C ALA A 378 -31.13 21.99 -4.85
N ASN A 379 -30.89 21.76 -3.55
CA ASN A 379 -31.85 21.10 -2.65
C ASN A 379 -32.89 22.03 -2.00
N VAL A 380 -32.89 23.34 -2.33
CA VAL A 380 -33.80 24.35 -1.72
C VAL A 380 -35.00 24.68 -2.63
N GLY A 381 -35.13 24.04 -3.81
CA GLY A 381 -36.23 24.28 -4.77
C GLY A 381 -37.35 23.24 -4.72
N PHE A 382 -38.61 23.72 -4.75
CA PHE A 382 -39.84 22.91 -4.75
C PHE A 382 -39.88 21.84 -5.85
N GLY A 383 -39.76 20.56 -5.47
CA GLY A 383 -40.08 19.41 -6.32
C GLY A 383 -39.43 18.12 -5.83
N LYS A 384 -40.25 17.14 -5.43
CA LYS A 384 -39.82 15.74 -5.35
C LYS A 384 -39.49 15.27 -6.78
N ASN A 385 -38.23 15.41 -7.20
CA ASN A 385 -37.74 14.86 -8.46
C ASN A 385 -36.86 13.64 -8.17
N ASP A 386 -36.92 12.66 -9.07
CA ASP A 386 -36.15 11.40 -9.01
C ASP A 386 -34.68 11.63 -8.61
N GLU A 387 -34.22 10.91 -7.58
CA GLU A 387 -32.84 10.96 -7.07
C GLU A 387 -31.81 10.75 -8.19
N ALA A 388 -32.13 9.88 -9.17
CA ALA A 388 -31.28 9.62 -10.34
C ALA A 388 -31.10 10.85 -11.26
N MET A 389 -32.15 11.65 -11.45
CA MET A 389 -32.08 12.89 -12.25
C MET A 389 -31.33 14.01 -11.53
N SER A 390 -31.32 13.99 -10.19
CA SER A 390 -30.53 14.92 -9.38
C SER A 390 -29.04 14.63 -9.47
N TYR A 391 -28.65 13.35 -9.43
CA TYR A 391 -27.24 12.93 -9.52
C TYR A 391 -26.61 13.25 -10.88
N ALA A 392 -27.29 12.94 -11.99
CA ALA A 392 -26.78 13.23 -13.33
C ALA A 392 -26.51 14.74 -13.53
N ARG A 393 -27.46 15.60 -13.11
CA ARG A 393 -27.31 17.06 -13.17
C ARG A 393 -26.19 17.57 -12.26
N MET A 394 -26.01 16.95 -11.09
CA MET A 394 -24.91 17.25 -10.17
C MET A 394 -23.57 16.94 -10.83
N ARG A 395 -23.44 15.76 -11.43
CA ARG A 395 -22.23 15.33 -12.14
C ARG A 395 -21.88 16.27 -13.30
N ASP A 396 -22.87 16.68 -14.08
CA ASP A 396 -22.65 17.60 -15.21
C ASP A 396 -22.14 18.97 -14.74
N LYS A 397 -22.74 19.56 -13.69
CA LYS A 397 -22.26 20.83 -13.11
C LYS A 397 -20.84 20.73 -12.56
N VAL A 398 -20.53 19.62 -11.87
CA VAL A 398 -19.20 19.39 -11.32
C VAL A 398 -18.18 19.22 -12.44
N ASN A 399 -18.53 18.52 -13.52
CA ASN A 399 -17.70 18.39 -14.72
C ASN A 399 -17.45 19.74 -15.41
N ASP A 400 -18.46 20.62 -15.47
CA ASP A 400 -18.29 21.96 -16.01
C ASP A 400 -17.33 22.80 -15.16
N ALA A 401 -17.45 22.72 -13.83
CA ALA A 401 -16.52 23.38 -12.91
C ALA A 401 -15.08 22.87 -13.07
N LEU A 402 -14.90 21.56 -13.28
CA LEU A 402 -13.59 20.97 -13.56
C LEU A 402 -13.00 21.51 -14.87
N LYS A 403 -13.78 21.57 -15.95
CA LYS A 403 -13.31 22.04 -17.27
C LYS A 403 -12.92 23.50 -17.28
N VAL A 404 -13.49 24.31 -16.39
CA VAL A 404 -13.12 25.73 -16.22
C VAL A 404 -11.76 25.84 -15.52
N HIS A 405 -11.51 25.01 -14.51
CA HIS A 405 -10.29 25.10 -13.70
C HIS A 405 -9.10 24.34 -14.31
N PHE A 406 -9.36 23.14 -14.85
CA PHE A 406 -8.34 22.24 -15.36
C PHE A 406 -8.37 22.18 -16.88
N ARG A 407 -7.18 22.11 -17.48
CA ARG A 407 -7.03 21.95 -18.92
C ARG A 407 -7.57 20.58 -19.36
N PRO A 408 -8.19 20.47 -20.56
CA PRO A 408 -8.70 19.19 -21.06
C PRO A 408 -7.63 18.09 -21.13
N GLU A 409 -6.39 18.45 -21.45
CA GLU A 409 -5.25 17.53 -21.48
C GLU A 409 -5.09 16.76 -20.16
N PHE A 410 -5.15 17.47 -19.03
CA PHE A 410 -5.05 16.87 -17.70
C PHE A 410 -6.23 15.94 -17.41
N LEU A 411 -7.46 16.39 -17.69
CA LEU A 411 -8.67 15.58 -17.44
C LEU A 411 -8.69 14.29 -18.27
N ASN A 412 -8.18 14.33 -19.50
CA ASN A 412 -8.07 13.15 -20.38
C ASN A 412 -7.05 12.11 -19.89
N ARG A 413 -6.22 12.43 -18.89
CA ARG A 413 -5.27 11.51 -18.25
C ARG A 413 -5.77 10.92 -16.94
N ILE A 414 -6.96 11.32 -16.48
CA ILE A 414 -7.61 10.75 -15.31
C ILE A 414 -8.44 9.55 -15.74
N ASP A 415 -8.40 8.46 -14.98
CA ASP A 415 -9.22 7.28 -15.30
C ASP A 415 -10.68 7.52 -14.98
N GLU A 416 -10.98 8.08 -13.80
CA GLU A 416 -12.35 8.36 -13.36
C GLU A 416 -12.43 9.61 -12.49
N VAL A 417 -13.51 10.37 -12.68
CA VAL A 417 -13.91 11.47 -11.79
C VAL A 417 -15.00 10.95 -10.85
N ILE A 418 -14.72 10.96 -9.55
CA ILE A 418 -15.54 10.36 -8.52
C ILE A 418 -16.26 11.47 -7.73
N VAL A 419 -17.58 11.50 -7.80
CA VAL A 419 -18.41 12.49 -7.10
C VAL A 419 -18.94 11.90 -5.80
N PHE A 420 -18.59 12.53 -4.69
CA PHE A 420 -19.06 12.24 -3.34
C PHE A 420 -20.26 13.12 -3.01
N HIS A 421 -21.29 12.49 -2.45
CA HIS A 421 -22.50 13.18 -2.01
C HIS A 421 -22.43 13.57 -0.53
N GLU A 422 -23.29 14.50 -0.10
CA GLU A 422 -23.45 14.79 1.32
C GLU A 422 -24.01 13.58 2.07
N LEU A 423 -23.55 13.40 3.31
CA LEU A 423 -24.02 12.30 4.15
C LEU A 423 -25.44 12.60 4.66
N THR A 424 -26.34 11.65 4.47
CA THR A 424 -27.67 11.65 5.04
C THR A 424 -27.60 11.46 6.56
N MET A 425 -28.64 11.91 7.27
CA MET A 425 -28.69 11.75 8.72
C MET A 425 -28.61 10.27 9.17
N VAL A 426 -29.10 9.34 8.34
CA VAL A 426 -29.02 7.90 8.60
C VAL A 426 -27.57 7.42 8.53
N GLU A 427 -26.84 7.81 7.48
CA GLU A 427 -25.41 7.50 7.31
C GLU A 427 -24.55 8.11 8.43
N VAL A 428 -24.87 9.32 8.88
CA VAL A 428 -24.18 9.94 10.01
C VAL A 428 -24.37 9.13 11.30
N VAL A 429 -25.56 8.58 11.55
CA VAL A 429 -25.79 7.71 12.73
C VAL A 429 -24.99 6.42 12.63
N GLN A 430 -24.95 5.79 11.45
CA GLN A 430 -24.10 4.62 11.20
C GLN A 430 -22.61 4.95 11.42
N MET A 431 -22.17 6.15 11.04
CA MET A 431 -20.80 6.61 11.24
C MET A 431 -20.46 6.78 12.72
N VAL A 432 -21.40 7.31 13.51
CA VAL A 432 -21.26 7.35 14.97
C VAL A 432 -21.13 5.94 15.53
N ASP A 433 -21.92 4.97 15.06
CA ASP A 433 -21.81 3.58 15.49
C ASP A 433 -20.42 2.99 15.21
N LEU A 434 -19.95 3.13 13.96
CA LEU A 434 -18.65 2.60 13.53
C LEU A 434 -17.50 3.13 14.39
N MET A 435 -17.46 4.44 14.64
CA MET A 435 -16.38 5.01 15.44
C MET A 435 -16.50 4.72 16.93
N SER A 436 -17.72 4.53 17.42
CA SER A 436 -17.93 4.16 18.81
C SER A 436 -17.28 2.81 19.12
N LYS A 437 -17.27 1.87 18.16
CA LYS A 437 -16.56 0.59 18.30
C LYS A 437 -15.07 0.77 18.61
N ARG A 438 -14.39 1.72 17.96
CA ARG A 438 -12.98 2.03 18.24
C ARG A 438 -12.76 2.54 19.66
N VAL A 439 -13.65 3.42 20.13
CA VAL A 439 -13.60 3.94 21.51
C VAL A 439 -13.90 2.84 22.53
N VAL A 440 -14.88 1.98 22.24
CA VAL A 440 -15.22 0.82 23.08
C VAL A 440 -14.01 -0.10 23.23
N SER A 441 -13.35 -0.47 22.14
CA SER A 441 -12.15 -1.33 22.19
C SER A 441 -11.01 -0.73 23.01
N GLN A 442 -10.79 0.59 22.92
CA GLN A 442 -9.79 1.28 23.76
C GLN A 442 -10.17 1.27 25.26
N LEU A 443 -11.46 1.38 25.57
CA LEU A 443 -11.95 1.32 26.95
C LEU A 443 -11.91 -0.10 27.52
N GLU A 444 -12.13 -1.13 26.70
CA GLU A 444 -12.03 -2.53 27.10
C GLU A 444 -10.62 -2.88 27.58
N GLY A 445 -9.59 -2.34 26.92
CA GLY A 445 -8.19 -2.45 27.38
C GLY A 445 -7.93 -1.84 28.76
N LEU A 446 -8.81 -0.94 29.22
CA LEU A 446 -8.80 -0.33 30.56
C LEU A 446 -9.77 -1.01 31.54
N GLY A 447 -10.39 -2.13 31.13
CA GLY A 447 -11.40 -2.86 31.89
C GLY A 447 -12.76 -2.16 31.94
N LEU A 448 -13.06 -1.32 30.96
CA LEU A 448 -14.30 -0.53 30.87
C LEU A 448 -15.11 -0.90 29.62
N GLY A 449 -16.34 -1.33 29.81
CA GLY A 449 -17.33 -1.49 28.74
C GLY A 449 -18.11 -0.19 28.52
N LEU A 450 -18.34 0.18 27.27
CA LEU A 450 -19.18 1.30 26.87
C LEU A 450 -20.30 0.80 25.96
N GLU A 451 -21.56 1.10 26.30
CA GLU A 451 -22.70 0.82 25.44
C GLU A 451 -23.45 2.11 25.10
N LEU A 452 -23.62 2.37 23.80
CA LEU A 452 -24.39 3.51 23.29
C LEU A 452 -25.75 3.06 22.79
N THR A 453 -26.80 3.56 23.43
CA THR A 453 -28.18 3.34 22.98
C THR A 453 -28.47 4.07 21.67
N GLU A 454 -29.41 3.58 20.88
CA GLU A 454 -29.80 4.18 19.59
C GLU A 454 -30.18 5.68 19.69
N PRO A 455 -30.97 6.13 20.69
CA PRO A 455 -31.22 7.56 20.87
C PRO A 455 -29.95 8.36 21.17
N ALA A 456 -28.99 7.77 21.89
CA ALA A 456 -27.71 8.44 22.18
C ALA A 456 -26.88 8.63 20.91
N LYS A 457 -26.85 7.63 20.01
CA LYS A 457 -26.22 7.75 18.69
C LYS A 457 -26.85 8.86 17.86
N GLN A 458 -28.19 8.91 17.82
CA GLN A 458 -28.92 9.96 17.11
C GLN A 458 -28.64 11.36 17.66
N LEU A 459 -28.57 11.50 18.99
CA LEU A 459 -28.22 12.79 19.61
C LEU A 459 -26.79 13.21 19.28
N LEU A 460 -25.84 12.28 19.33
CA LEU A 460 -24.44 12.54 18.96
C LEU A 460 -24.32 12.96 17.51
N ALA A 461 -25.00 12.23 16.61
CA ALA A 461 -25.06 12.55 15.21
C ALA A 461 -25.63 13.96 14.98
N ARG A 462 -26.77 14.31 15.61
CA ARG A 462 -27.37 15.66 15.48
C ARG A 462 -26.50 16.77 16.04
N LYS A 463 -25.73 16.51 17.10
CA LYS A 463 -24.91 17.54 17.75
C LYS A 463 -23.56 17.76 17.09
N GLY A 464 -23.01 16.75 16.44
CA GLY A 464 -21.70 16.85 15.83
C GLY A 464 -21.71 16.79 14.31
N TYR A 465 -22.87 16.70 13.68
CA TYR A 465 -23.04 16.94 12.24
C TYR A 465 -23.36 18.40 12.01
N ASP A 466 -22.38 19.13 11.50
CA ASP A 466 -22.59 20.41 10.85
C ASP A 466 -22.35 20.21 9.34
N PRO A 467 -23.37 20.36 8.48
CA PRO A 467 -23.20 20.29 7.04
C PRO A 467 -22.11 21.24 6.50
N GLN A 468 -21.83 22.36 7.19
CA GLN A 468 -20.88 23.38 6.75
C GLN A 468 -19.42 23.06 7.09
N LEU A 469 -19.17 22.43 8.25
CA LEU A 469 -17.82 22.18 8.77
C LEU A 469 -17.36 20.72 8.60
N GLY A 470 -18.24 19.82 8.16
CA GLY A 470 -17.95 18.40 8.20
C GLY A 470 -17.86 17.89 9.66
N SER A 471 -17.22 16.74 9.86
CA SER A 471 -17.33 15.88 11.05
C SER A 471 -16.79 16.44 12.39
N GLY A 472 -17.46 17.43 12.99
CA GLY A 472 -17.20 17.95 14.35
C GLY A 472 -17.54 16.98 15.51
N TRP A 473 -18.17 15.85 15.22
CA TRP A 473 -18.57 14.82 16.20
C TRP A 473 -17.38 14.05 16.80
N LYS A 474 -16.21 13.98 16.13
CA LYS A 474 -14.96 13.39 16.68
C LYS A 474 -14.56 14.03 18.01
N MET A 475 -14.67 15.36 18.08
CA MET A 475 -14.34 16.14 19.28
C MET A 475 -15.39 15.95 20.38
N THR A 476 -16.66 15.80 20.00
CA THR A 476 -17.78 15.55 20.92
C THR A 476 -17.68 14.17 21.59
N LEU A 477 -17.36 13.11 20.84
CA LEU A 477 -17.17 11.76 21.37
C LEU A 477 -15.95 11.69 22.31
N ARG A 478 -14.80 12.27 21.92
CA ARG A 478 -13.59 12.29 22.74
C ARG A 478 -13.81 13.05 24.06
N THR A 479 -14.55 14.15 24.01
CA THR A 479 -14.94 14.91 25.21
C THR A 479 -15.81 14.07 26.14
N GLN A 480 -16.81 13.35 25.61
CA GLN A 480 -17.69 12.50 26.42
C GLN A 480 -16.98 11.26 27.01
N ALA A 481 -16.08 10.62 26.26
CA ALA A 481 -15.25 9.53 26.76
C ALA A 481 -14.32 9.99 27.89
N THR A 482 -13.75 11.20 27.77
CA THR A 482 -12.94 11.83 28.83
C THR A 482 -13.78 12.19 30.06
N SER A 483 -15.06 12.51 29.89
CA SER A 483 -15.99 12.70 31.01
C SER A 483 -16.30 11.38 31.72
N ALA A 484 -16.48 10.29 30.98
CA ALA A 484 -16.72 8.96 31.54
C ALA A 484 -15.51 8.41 32.32
N SER A 485 -14.28 8.66 31.83
CA SER A 485 -13.06 8.27 32.55
C SER A 485 -12.87 9.05 33.86
N ARG A 486 -13.21 10.35 33.89
CA ARG A 486 -13.19 11.18 35.11
C ARG A 486 -14.23 10.72 36.14
N LEU A 487 -15.39 10.26 35.70
CA LEU A 487 -16.44 9.71 36.57
C LEU A 487 -15.98 8.45 37.32
N ARG A 488 -15.10 7.63 36.73
CA ARG A 488 -14.48 6.48 37.42
C ARG A 488 -13.48 6.92 38.50
N GLN A 489 -12.72 7.98 38.27
CA GLN A 489 -11.80 8.51 39.29
C GLN A 489 -12.55 9.14 40.48
N SER A 490 -13.76 9.68 40.26
CA SER A 490 -14.55 10.31 41.33
C SER A 490 -15.52 9.39 42.05
N LYS A 491 -15.95 8.29 41.42
CA LYS A 491 -16.82 7.27 42.04
C LYS A 491 -16.06 5.95 42.06
N ALA A 492 -15.65 5.52 43.24
CA ALA A 492 -15.13 4.18 43.51
C ALA A 492 -16.23 3.12 43.27
N SER A 493 -16.68 2.95 42.02
CA SER A 493 -17.63 1.91 41.62
C SER A 493 -16.85 0.72 41.08
N SER A 494 -17.04 -0.44 41.71
CA SER A 494 -16.44 -1.74 41.39
C SER A 494 -16.95 -2.39 40.08
N HIS A 495 -17.69 -1.66 39.24
CA HIS A 495 -18.38 -2.23 38.08
C HIS A 495 -17.69 -1.86 36.76
N PRO A 496 -17.37 -2.85 35.90
CA PRO A 496 -16.59 -2.62 34.68
C PRO A 496 -17.40 -2.06 33.50
N TRP A 497 -18.68 -1.70 33.65
CA TRP A 497 -19.54 -1.28 32.53
C TRP A 497 -20.23 0.06 32.75
N VAL A 498 -20.17 0.94 31.74
CA VAL A 498 -20.84 2.25 31.68
C VAL A 498 -21.84 2.25 30.51
N SER A 499 -23.12 2.48 30.81
CA SER A 499 -24.16 2.62 29.78
C SER A 499 -24.56 4.09 29.64
N ILE A 500 -24.55 4.61 28.40
CA ILE A 500 -24.95 6.00 28.11
C ILE A 500 -26.29 5.98 27.38
N SER A 501 -27.30 6.58 28.00
CA SER A 501 -28.64 6.71 27.44
C SER A 501 -29.19 8.13 27.59
N LEU A 502 -30.10 8.52 26.69
CA LEU A 502 -30.86 9.76 26.86
C LEU A 502 -31.92 9.56 27.94
N GLY A 503 -31.82 10.31 29.05
CA GLY A 503 -32.94 10.46 29.98
C GLY A 503 -34.06 11.28 29.33
N ARG A 504 -35.25 10.68 29.14
CA ARG A 504 -36.47 11.42 28.79
C ARG A 504 -36.82 12.40 29.92
N ALA A 505 -37.26 13.60 29.53
CA ALA A 505 -37.93 14.53 30.44
C ALA A 505 -39.17 13.84 31.05
N LYS A 506 -39.40 14.05 32.35
CA LYS A 506 -40.56 13.55 33.10
C LYS A 506 -41.87 13.81 32.32
N ALA A 507 -42.56 12.75 31.94
CA ALA A 507 -43.99 12.78 31.65
C ALA A 507 -44.66 11.74 32.56
N ALA A 508 -45.84 12.11 33.08
CA ALA A 508 -46.53 11.48 34.20
C ALA A 508 -46.72 9.95 34.10
N THR A 509 -46.63 9.31 35.25
CA THR A 509 -46.83 7.89 35.54
C THR A 509 -48.23 7.40 35.14
N PRO A 510 -48.36 6.24 34.47
CA PRO A 510 -49.48 5.32 34.68
C PRO A 510 -49.01 4.08 35.47
N PRO A 511 -49.92 3.32 36.10
CA PRO A 511 -49.60 2.36 37.16
C PRO A 511 -48.95 1.06 36.62
N PRO A 512 -48.36 0.23 37.51
CA PRO A 512 -47.46 -0.83 37.08
C PRO A 512 -48.23 -2.11 36.76
N SER A 513 -47.99 -2.69 35.60
CA SER A 513 -48.12 -4.14 35.41
C SER A 513 -46.90 -4.71 34.67
N GLU A 514 -46.43 -5.81 35.24
CA GLU A 514 -45.47 -6.78 34.71
C GLU A 514 -44.00 -6.35 34.53
N ARG A 515 -43.28 -6.45 35.66
CA ARG A 515 -41.84 -6.69 35.70
C ARG A 515 -41.50 -8.03 35.05
N VAL A 516 -40.89 -8.00 33.86
CA VAL A 516 -39.95 -9.07 33.46
C VAL A 516 -38.57 -8.70 34.01
N ARG A 517 -38.19 -9.39 35.08
CA ARG A 517 -36.84 -9.35 35.67
C ARG A 517 -35.81 -9.85 34.63
N ARG A 518 -34.95 -8.96 34.15
CA ARG A 518 -33.56 -9.32 33.80
C ARG A 518 -32.61 -8.47 34.63
N ARG A 519 -31.97 -9.10 35.60
CA ARG A 519 -30.93 -8.53 36.46
C ARG A 519 -29.63 -8.37 35.66
N ARG A 520 -29.19 -7.13 35.42
CA ARG A 520 -27.78 -6.70 35.42
C ARG A 520 -27.74 -5.25 35.93
N PRO A 521 -26.90 -4.89 36.92
CA PRO A 521 -26.83 -3.52 37.40
C PRO A 521 -25.93 -2.72 36.46
N TRP A 522 -26.52 -1.88 35.62
CA TRP A 522 -25.80 -0.92 34.79
C TRP A 522 -25.76 0.44 35.49
N HIS A 523 -24.62 1.12 35.51
CA HIS A 523 -24.61 2.55 35.79
C HIS A 523 -25.04 3.31 34.53
N THR A 524 -26.25 3.87 34.58
CA THR A 524 -26.79 4.74 33.52
C THR A 524 -26.34 6.17 33.78
N VAL A 525 -25.58 6.77 32.86
CA VAL A 525 -25.20 8.18 32.93
C VAL A 525 -26.15 9.00 32.05
N SER A 526 -26.91 9.90 32.65
CA SER A 526 -27.83 10.80 31.93
C SER A 526 -27.09 12.07 31.49
N TYR A 527 -27.46 12.61 30.32
CA TYR A 527 -26.87 13.82 29.74
C TYR A 527 -26.86 15.06 30.68
N ARG A 528 -27.74 15.10 31.70
CA ARG A 528 -27.75 16.17 32.72
C ARG A 528 -26.57 16.10 33.70
N ASP A 529 -26.06 14.91 34.02
CA ASP A 529 -24.99 14.72 35.02
C ASP A 529 -23.62 15.19 34.51
N VAL A 530 -23.46 15.33 33.19
CA VAL A 530 -22.23 15.83 32.57
C VAL A 530 -22.16 17.37 32.62
N ARG A 531 -23.31 18.08 32.63
CA ARG A 531 -23.36 19.54 32.70
C ARG A 531 -23.03 20.08 34.10
N SER A 532 -23.37 19.37 35.17
CA SER A 532 -23.07 19.79 36.55
C SER A 532 -21.57 19.74 36.86
N GLY A 533 -20.84 18.75 36.32
CA GLY A 533 -19.37 18.68 36.44
C GLY A 533 -18.61 19.75 35.65
N ALA A 534 -19.12 20.15 34.48
CA ALA A 534 -18.49 21.16 33.63
C ALA A 534 -18.61 22.59 34.19
N HIS A 535 -19.71 22.93 34.89
CA HIS A 535 -19.84 24.23 35.56
C HIS A 535 -18.99 24.33 36.83
N ALA A 536 -18.81 23.24 37.58
CA ALA A 536 -17.93 23.23 38.75
C ALA A 536 -16.45 23.48 38.39
N ALA A 537 -15.98 22.94 37.25
CA ALA A 537 -14.61 23.13 36.79
C ALA A 537 -14.32 24.56 36.25
N ARG A 538 -15.35 25.31 35.84
CA ARG A 538 -15.19 26.70 35.38
C ARG A 538 -15.15 27.70 36.54
N ALA A 539 -15.78 27.38 37.67
CA ALA A 539 -15.72 28.19 38.88
C ALA A 539 -14.37 28.09 39.63
N GLN A 540 -13.65 26.97 39.52
CA GLN A 540 -12.35 26.78 40.18
C GLN A 540 -11.14 27.35 39.40
N ARG A 541 -11.28 27.71 38.12
CA ARG A 541 -10.17 28.26 37.32
C ARG A 541 -10.05 29.79 37.30
N VAL A 542 -10.97 30.52 37.97
CA VAL A 542 -10.92 32.00 38.04
C VAL A 542 -10.34 32.49 39.38
N SER A 543 -10.07 31.60 40.35
CA SER A 543 -9.61 31.96 41.70
C SER A 543 -8.10 31.79 41.94
N SER A 544 -7.29 31.47 40.94
CA SER A 544 -5.86 31.18 41.14
C SER A 544 -4.90 31.94 40.21
N ALA A 545 -5.31 33.11 39.71
CA ALA A 545 -4.48 33.98 38.87
C ALA A 545 -4.25 35.38 39.50
N ASP A 546 -4.53 35.54 40.79
CA ASP A 546 -4.20 36.74 41.57
C ASP A 546 -3.60 36.29 42.91
N GLN A 547 -2.32 35.91 42.90
CA GLN A 547 -1.35 36.09 43.99
C GLN A 547 -0.02 35.38 43.66
N ARG A 548 1.02 36.23 43.58
CA ARG A 548 2.47 35.97 43.43
C ARG A 548 3.01 35.89 42.01
#